data_AF-A0A3M1MU63-F1
#
_entry.id   AF-A0A3M1MU63-F1
#
_cell.length_a   1.000
_cell.length_b   1.000
_cell.length_c   1.000
_cell.angle_alpha   90.00
_cell.angle_beta   90.00
_cell.angle_gamma   90.00
#
_symmetry.space_group_name_H-M   'P 1'
#
loop_
_entity.id
_entity.type
_entity.pdbx_description
1 polymer ?
#
loop_
_entity_poly.entity_id
_entity_poly.type
_entity_poly.pdbx_seq_one_letter_code
_entity_poly.pdbx_strand_id
1 'polypeptide(L)'
;MDFALAFILFLLAGLCKGVMDELTFHPGGWTSRLQPRSFWDKKTSWKRMYKDWDGGDRRYRWGMATYFLYWLADGWHLMEFMMMTFLAAGIATLASDDAGTWVAVFILFRVAFAAGFHLTYDESNK
;
A
#
# COMPACT_ATOMS: atom_id res chain seq x y z
N MET A 1 -16.00 20.27 -8.37
CA MET A 1 -15.46 19.72 -7.13
C MET A 1 -16.51 18.79 -6.55
N ASP A 2 -16.23 17.49 -6.50
CA ASP A 2 -17.15 16.48 -5.95
C ASP A 2 -16.77 16.09 -4.51
N PHE A 3 -17.38 16.76 -3.54
CA PHE A 3 -17.13 16.51 -2.13
C PHE A 3 -17.58 15.12 -1.69
N ALA A 4 -18.71 14.63 -2.22
CA ALA A 4 -19.24 13.33 -1.82
C ALA A 4 -18.27 12.21 -2.20
N LEU A 5 -17.75 12.24 -3.43
CA LEU A 5 -16.72 11.32 -3.88
C LEU A 5 -15.45 11.42 -3.03
N ALA A 6 -14.99 12.65 -2.73
CA ALA A 6 -13.81 12.85 -1.89
C ALA A 6 -13.97 12.25 -0.49
N PHE A 7 -15.11 12.45 0.17
CA PHE A 7 -15.37 11.86 1.50
C PHE A 7 -15.47 10.33 1.45
N ILE A 8 -16.03 9.76 0.39
CA ILE A 8 -16.03 8.30 0.19
C ILE A 8 -14.58 7.79 0.06
N LEU A 9 -13.75 8.46 -0.73
CA LEU A 9 -12.34 8.10 -0.89
C LEU A 9 -11.58 8.19 0.45
N PHE A 10 -11.82 9.25 1.24
CA PHE A 10 -11.21 9.36 2.57
C PHE A 10 -11.69 8.30 3.55
N LEU A 11 -12.97 7.92 3.51
CA LEU A 11 -13.49 6.79 4.29
C LEU A 11 -12.77 5.48 3.91
N LEU A 12 -12.62 5.20 2.61
CA LEU A 12 -11.91 4.02 2.12
C LEU A 12 -10.43 4.03 2.56
N ALA A 13 -9.77 5.18 2.54
CA ALA A 13 -8.42 5.33 3.07
C ALA A 13 -8.35 4.98 4.57
N GLY A 14 -9.30 5.45 5.37
CA GLY A 14 -9.41 5.11 6.79
C GLY A 14 -9.63 3.61 7.04
N LEU A 15 -10.44 2.95 6.22
CA LEU A 15 -10.64 1.50 6.29
C LEU A 15 -9.34 0.75 5.99
N CYS A 16 -8.60 1.13 4.94
CA CYS A 16 -7.30 0.55 4.63
C CYS A 16 -6.32 0.69 5.81
N LYS A 17 -6.26 1.87 6.43
CA LYS A 17 -5.43 2.10 7.63
C LYS A 17 -5.82 1.16 8.78
N GLY A 18 -7.11 0.97 9.02
CA GLY A 18 -7.60 0.03 10.03
C GLY A 18 -7.16 -1.41 9.76
N VAL A 19 -7.17 -1.86 8.50
CA VAL A 19 -6.64 -3.18 8.11
C VAL A 19 -5.13 -3.27 8.38
N MET A 20 -4.37 -2.23 8.03
CA MET A 20 -2.91 -2.18 8.28
C MET A 20 -2.57 -2.30 9.77
N ASP A 21 -3.34 -1.62 10.63
CA ASP A 21 -3.17 -1.67 12.07
C ASP A 21 -3.54 -3.04 12.63
N GLU A 22 -4.63 -3.65 12.18
CA GLU A 22 -4.97 -5.03 12.55
C GLU A 22 -3.83 -6.00 12.18
N LEU A 23 -3.31 -5.91 10.95
CA LEU A 23 -2.20 -6.74 10.47
C LEU A 23 -0.92 -6.55 11.29
N THR A 24 -0.71 -5.36 11.85
CA THR A 24 0.53 -4.99 12.55
C THR A 24 0.45 -5.29 14.04
N PHE A 25 -0.64 -4.91 14.68
CA PHE A 25 -0.78 -4.91 16.14
C PHE A 25 -1.62 -6.08 16.66
N HIS A 26 -2.42 -6.73 15.81
CA HIS A 26 -3.29 -7.84 16.19
C HIS A 26 -3.00 -9.10 15.34
N PRO A 27 -1.78 -9.68 15.44
CA PRO A 27 -1.46 -10.92 14.75
C PRO A 27 -2.37 -12.05 15.26
N GLY A 28 -3.28 -12.55 14.41
CA GLY A 28 -4.31 -13.53 14.78
C GLY A 28 -5.71 -12.95 14.98
N GLY A 29 -5.87 -11.64 14.76
CA GLY A 29 -7.16 -10.97 14.76
C GLY A 29 -8.03 -11.32 13.55
N TRP A 30 -8.97 -10.45 13.16
CA TRP A 30 -9.97 -10.80 12.14
C TRP A 30 -9.36 -11.02 10.76
N THR A 31 -8.27 -10.33 10.42
CA THR A 31 -7.54 -10.50 9.15
C THR A 31 -6.91 -11.89 9.01
N SER A 32 -6.69 -12.62 10.11
CA SER A 32 -6.19 -14.00 10.08
C SER A 32 -7.17 -14.99 9.43
N ARG A 33 -8.44 -14.60 9.30
CA ARG A 33 -9.50 -15.38 8.64
C ARG A 33 -9.52 -15.16 7.13
N LEU A 34 -8.82 -14.14 6.63
CA LEU A 34 -8.76 -13.81 5.20
C LEU A 34 -7.86 -14.80 4.46
N GLN A 35 -8.23 -15.09 3.21
CA GLN A 35 -7.48 -15.98 2.34
C GLN A 35 -6.85 -15.22 1.15
N PRO A 36 -5.69 -15.67 0.65
CA PRO A 36 -4.85 -16.73 1.22
C PRO A 36 -4.15 -16.24 2.50
N ARG A 37 -4.06 -17.08 3.53
CA ARG A 37 -3.45 -16.70 4.83
C ARG A 37 -2.03 -16.16 4.68
N SER A 38 -1.24 -16.71 3.74
CA SER A 38 0.12 -16.23 3.45
C SER A 38 0.18 -14.80 2.90
N PHE A 39 -0.91 -14.25 2.36
CA PHE A 39 -0.97 -12.85 1.91
C PHE A 39 -1.21 -11.91 3.09
N TRP A 40 -2.11 -12.29 3.99
CA TRP A 40 -2.57 -11.49 5.13
C TRP A 40 -1.77 -11.74 6.42
N ASP A 41 -0.78 -12.63 6.39
CA ASP A 41 0.12 -12.85 7.52
C ASP A 41 1.42 -12.07 7.33
N LYS A 42 1.56 -10.94 8.02
CA LYS A 42 2.74 -10.06 7.97
C LYS A 42 4.06 -10.79 8.29
N LYS A 43 4.00 -11.90 9.04
CA LYS A 43 5.20 -12.69 9.41
C LYS A 43 5.73 -13.55 8.27
N THR A 44 4.87 -13.95 7.33
CA THR A 44 5.21 -14.91 6.27
C THR A 44 4.99 -14.38 4.87
N SER A 45 4.28 -13.26 4.71
CA SER A 45 3.91 -12.70 3.42
C SER A 45 5.09 -12.27 2.56
N TRP A 46 6.17 -11.79 3.16
CA TRP A 46 7.43 -11.50 2.46
C TRP A 46 7.98 -12.71 1.70
N LYS A 47 7.69 -13.95 2.12
CA LYS A 47 8.12 -15.15 1.39
C LYS A 47 7.49 -15.24 -0.01
N ARG A 48 6.31 -14.65 -0.22
CA ARG A 48 5.58 -14.67 -1.51
C ARG A 48 6.31 -13.89 -2.60
N MET A 49 7.26 -13.05 -2.22
CA MET A 49 8.16 -12.36 -3.15
C MET A 49 9.11 -13.30 -3.89
N TYR A 50 9.41 -14.45 -3.28
CA TYR A 50 10.39 -15.40 -3.76
C TYR A 50 9.73 -16.56 -4.49
N LYS A 51 10.49 -17.21 -5.36
CA LYS A 51 10.00 -18.32 -6.18
C LYS A 51 9.70 -19.55 -5.33
N ASP A 52 10.61 -19.93 -4.43
CA ASP A 52 10.39 -20.98 -3.44
C ASP A 52 11.33 -20.76 -2.23
N TRP A 53 10.93 -19.87 -1.32
CA TRP A 53 11.75 -19.54 -0.16
C TRP A 53 12.03 -20.76 0.73
N ASP A 54 11.01 -21.60 0.97
CA ASP A 54 11.10 -22.74 1.88
C ASP A 54 11.85 -23.93 1.24
N GLY A 55 11.83 -24.06 -0.09
CA GLY A 55 12.67 -25.00 -0.86
C GLY A 55 14.05 -24.45 -1.25
N GLY A 56 14.41 -23.24 -0.82
CA GLY A 56 15.74 -22.65 -1.00
C GLY A 56 15.95 -21.81 -2.28
N ASP A 57 14.95 -21.71 -3.16
CA ASP A 57 14.99 -20.82 -4.32
C ASP A 57 14.58 -19.38 -3.94
N ARG A 58 15.59 -18.61 -3.54
CA ARG A 58 15.46 -17.19 -3.16
C ARG A 58 15.45 -16.22 -4.35
N ARG A 59 15.26 -16.70 -5.58
CA ARG A 59 15.06 -15.79 -6.73
C ARG A 59 13.71 -15.11 -6.60
N TYR A 60 13.63 -13.84 -6.99
CA TYR A 60 12.36 -13.11 -7.00
C TYR A 60 11.39 -13.72 -8.02
N ARG A 61 10.15 -13.95 -7.58
CA ARG A 61 9.10 -14.58 -8.39
C ARG A 61 8.73 -13.76 -9.62
N TRP A 62 8.81 -12.43 -9.53
CA TRP A 62 8.38 -11.52 -10.59
C TRP A 62 9.51 -10.95 -11.44
N GLY A 63 10.69 -11.59 -11.43
CA GLY A 63 11.84 -11.22 -12.26
C GLY A 63 12.45 -9.85 -11.96
N MET A 64 11.79 -9.02 -11.14
CA MET A 64 12.27 -7.73 -10.70
C MET A 64 12.30 -7.69 -9.17
N ALA A 65 13.45 -7.33 -8.64
CA ALA A 65 13.65 -6.97 -7.22
C ALA A 65 13.08 -5.57 -6.92
N THR A 66 12.00 -5.14 -7.59
CA THR A 66 11.59 -3.74 -7.55
C THR A 66 10.56 -3.51 -6.47
N TYR A 67 10.92 -2.59 -5.56
CA TYR A 67 10.05 -1.87 -4.62
C TYR A 67 8.62 -1.62 -5.15
N PHE A 68 8.50 -1.44 -6.46
CA PHE A 68 7.26 -1.18 -7.18
C PHE A 68 6.18 -2.27 -7.11
N LEU A 69 6.53 -3.55 -6.91
CA LEU A 69 5.56 -4.66 -6.88
C LEU A 69 5.40 -5.30 -5.49
N TYR A 70 6.04 -4.76 -4.45
CA TYR A 70 5.94 -5.30 -3.08
C TYR A 70 4.50 -5.33 -2.57
N TRP A 71 3.66 -4.38 -2.97
CA TRP A 71 2.25 -4.35 -2.62
C TRP A 71 1.44 -5.57 -3.12
N LEU A 72 1.94 -6.34 -4.07
CA LEU A 72 1.32 -7.62 -4.48
C LEU A 72 1.72 -8.80 -3.57
N ALA A 73 2.84 -8.65 -2.85
CA ALA A 73 3.45 -9.72 -2.06
C ALA A 73 2.84 -9.84 -0.66
N ASP A 74 2.23 -8.78 -0.15
CA ASP A 74 1.58 -8.81 1.15
C ASP A 74 0.43 -7.81 1.28
N GLY A 75 -0.50 -8.14 2.17
CA GLY A 75 -1.69 -7.34 2.39
C GLY A 75 -1.42 -6.03 3.10
N TRP A 76 -0.31 -5.88 3.81
CA TRP A 76 -0.01 -4.63 4.49
C TRP A 76 0.37 -3.55 3.47
N HIS A 77 1.31 -3.85 2.56
CA HIS A 77 1.71 -2.92 1.50
C HIS A 77 0.61 -2.73 0.44
N LEU A 78 -0.25 -3.74 0.18
CA LEU A 78 -1.46 -3.52 -0.64
C LEU A 78 -2.36 -2.45 -0.03
N MET A 79 -2.66 -2.57 1.26
CA MET A 79 -3.54 -1.64 1.96
C MET A 79 -2.92 -0.24 2.06
N GLU A 80 -1.61 -0.16 2.25
CA GLU A 80 -0.88 1.12 2.19
C GLU A 80 -1.00 1.76 0.80
N PHE A 81 -0.76 1.00 -0.27
CA PHE A 81 -0.89 1.49 -1.64
C PHE A 81 -2.30 1.99 -1.94
N MET A 82 -3.33 1.24 -1.53
CA MET A 82 -4.73 1.62 -1.68
C MET A 82 -5.06 2.88 -0.87
N MET A 83 -4.65 2.94 0.41
CA MET A 83 -4.83 4.09 1.28
C MET A 83 -4.27 5.37 0.64
N MET A 84 -3.02 5.31 0.19
CA MET A 84 -2.37 6.47 -0.44
C MET A 84 -3.02 6.87 -1.76
N THR A 85 -3.50 5.90 -2.53
CA THR A 85 -4.21 6.15 -3.79
C THR A 85 -5.53 6.86 -3.52
N PHE A 86 -6.29 6.41 -2.51
CA PHE A 86 -7.55 7.05 -2.15
C PHE A 86 -7.36 8.46 -1.57
N LEU A 87 -6.32 8.68 -0.75
CA LEU A 87 -5.97 10.01 -0.27
C LEU A 87 -5.60 10.95 -1.43
N ALA A 88 -4.72 10.51 -2.33
CA ALA A 88 -4.30 11.30 -3.49
C ALA A 88 -5.49 11.63 -4.40
N ALA A 89 -6.34 10.64 -4.68
CA ALA A 89 -7.53 10.82 -5.51
C ALA A 89 -8.55 11.75 -4.85
N GLY A 90 -8.78 11.62 -3.53
CA GLY A 90 -9.70 12.49 -2.80
C GLY A 90 -9.24 13.94 -2.81
N ILE A 91 -7.95 14.19 -2.61
CA ILE A 91 -7.35 15.53 -2.70
C ILE A 91 -7.47 16.08 -4.13
N ALA A 92 -7.15 15.28 -5.15
CA ALA A 92 -7.25 15.69 -6.55
C ALA A 92 -8.69 16.07 -6.94
N THR A 93 -9.68 15.28 -6.51
CA THR A 93 -11.12 15.55 -6.74
C THR A 93 -11.60 16.84 -6.08
N LEU A 94 -11.04 17.20 -4.93
CA LEU A 94 -11.32 18.49 -4.29
C LEU A 94 -10.60 19.67 -4.95
N ALA A 95 -9.44 19.42 -5.58
CA ALA A 95 -8.63 20.48 -6.17
C ALA A 95 -9.20 20.98 -7.50
N SER A 96 -9.67 20.10 -8.38
CA SER A 96 -10.22 20.48 -9.69
C SER A 96 -10.99 19.33 -10.35
N ASP A 97 -11.97 19.69 -11.20
CA ASP A 97 -12.63 18.74 -12.12
C ASP A 97 -11.90 18.65 -13.48
N ASP A 98 -10.96 19.57 -13.74
CA ASP A 98 -10.11 19.51 -14.93
C ASP A 98 -9.16 18.31 -14.84
N ALA A 99 -9.20 17.44 -15.86
CA ALA A 99 -8.42 16.21 -15.87
C ALA A 99 -6.91 16.45 -15.78
N GLY A 100 -6.40 17.52 -16.41
CA GLY A 100 -4.98 17.86 -16.36
C GLY A 100 -4.53 18.23 -14.95
N THR A 101 -5.28 19.11 -14.30
CA THR A 101 -5.05 19.55 -12.92
C THR A 101 -5.22 18.38 -11.95
N TRP A 102 -6.24 17.54 -12.14
CA TRP A 102 -6.50 16.37 -11.32
C TRP A 102 -5.31 15.41 -11.34
N VAL A 103 -4.82 15.06 -12.54
CA VAL A 103 -3.64 14.18 -12.71
C VAL A 103 -2.39 14.81 -12.11
N ALA A 104 -2.18 16.11 -12.31
CA ALA A 104 -1.04 16.82 -11.74
C ALA A 104 -1.04 16.77 -10.21
N VAL A 105 -2.18 17.08 -9.56
CA VAL A 105 -2.32 17.05 -8.10
C VAL A 105 -2.13 15.63 -7.57
N PHE A 106 -2.72 14.62 -8.22
CA PHE A 106 -2.54 13.22 -7.85
C PHE A 106 -1.07 12.80 -7.85
N ILE A 107 -0.35 13.09 -8.95
CA ILE A 107 1.07 12.74 -9.08
C ILE A 107 1.93 13.51 -8.08
N LEU A 108 1.70 14.82 -7.94
CA LEU A 108 2.45 15.67 -7.01
C LEU A 108 2.30 15.18 -5.57
N PHE A 109 1.10 14.81 -5.14
CA PHE A 109 0.88 14.23 -3.82
C PHE A 109 1.70 12.95 -3.63
N ARG A 110 1.64 12.03 -4.59
CA ARG A 110 2.34 10.74 -4.52
C ARG A 110 3.85 10.91 -4.46
N VAL A 111 4.40 11.80 -5.29
CA VAL A 111 5.84 12.11 -5.31
C VAL A 111 6.27 12.79 -4.02
N ALA A 112 5.52 13.79 -3.55
CA ALA A 112 5.84 14.50 -2.31
C ALA A 112 5.83 13.55 -1.10
N PHE A 113 4.82 12.67 -1.01
CA PHE A 113 4.75 11.67 0.05
C PHE A 113 5.93 10.70 0.00
N ALA A 114 6.22 10.14 -1.19
CA ALA A 114 7.34 9.22 -1.37
C ALA A 114 8.68 9.89 -1.04
N ALA A 115 8.89 11.14 -1.45
CA ALA A 115 10.07 11.91 -1.10
C ALA A 115 10.19 12.08 0.42
N GLY A 116 9.12 12.46 1.11
CA GLY A 116 9.11 12.56 2.58
C GLY A 116 9.45 11.25 3.29
N PHE A 117 8.92 10.12 2.79
CA PHE A 117 9.28 8.79 3.27
C PHE A 117 10.76 8.50 3.08
N HIS A 118 11.29 8.65 1.85
CA HIS A 118 12.69 8.32 1.55
C HIS A 118 13.70 9.26 2.22
N LEU A 119 13.30 10.48 2.59
CA LEU A 119 14.14 11.39 3.37
C LEU A 119 14.30 10.96 4.84
N THR A 120 13.38 10.15 5.35
CA THR A 120 13.34 9.76 6.77
C THR A 120 13.58 8.28 7.00
N TYR A 121 13.34 7.46 5.99
CA TYR A 121 13.50 6.02 6.03
C TYR A 121 14.90 5.60 5.59
N ASP A 122 15.71 5.16 6.56
CA ASP A 122 17.04 4.63 6.33
C ASP A 122 17.03 3.10 6.28
N GLU A 123 17.41 2.55 5.13
CA GLU A 123 17.52 1.10 4.92
C GLU A 123 18.79 0.48 5.53
N SER A 124 19.77 1.31 5.95
CA SER A 124 21.07 0.85 6.47
C SER A 124 21.03 0.33 7.91
N ASN A 125 19.91 0.49 8.62
CA ASN A 125 19.70 0.02 10.00
C ASN A 125 19.06 -1.38 10.10
N LYS A 126 19.19 -2.24 9.08
CA LYS A 126 18.69 -3.62 9.07
C LYS A 126 19.81 -4.65 9.03
#